data_AF-A0A5Q4D8Q8-F1
#
_entry.id   AF-A0A5Q4D8Q8-F1
#
_cell.length_a   1.000
_cell.length_b   1.000
_cell.length_c   1.000
_cell.angle_alpha   90.00
_cell.angle_beta   90.00
_cell.angle_gamma   90.00
#
_symmetry.space_group_name_H-M   'P 1'
#
loop_
_entity.id
_entity.type
_entity.pdbx_description
1 polymer ?
#
loop_
_entity_poly.entity_id
_entity_poly.type
_entity_poly.pdbx_seq_one_letter_code
_entity_poly.pdbx_strand_id
1 'polypeptide(L)'
;MRLTGFMLIGLLAGFFVWASGDLPERADPASPASLGVSSYYIENAYRDSRTPNMVTAVLADYRGFDTFGEAVVVTTAALSCLLILLRRRRRLDGSESGLFPDLDDPDAYKARPDTIGPEPDPFVDDFTGDPAEPSPGTGERAP
;
A
#
# COMPACT_ATOMS: atom_id res chain seq x y z
N MET A 1 -10.70 14.42 -31.90
CA MET A 1 -9.93 14.56 -30.65
C MET A 1 -8.90 13.46 -30.42
N ARG A 2 -9.22 12.16 -30.63
CA ARG A 2 -8.22 11.08 -30.48
C ARG A 2 -7.20 11.03 -31.62
N LEU A 3 -7.65 11.22 -32.87
CA LEU A 3 -6.78 11.21 -34.06
C LEU A 3 -5.72 12.32 -34.04
N THR A 4 -6.09 13.51 -33.60
CA THR A 4 -5.17 14.64 -33.39
C THR A 4 -4.11 14.32 -32.33
N GLY A 5 -4.47 13.59 -31.27
CA GLY A 5 -3.51 13.13 -30.27
C GLY A 5 -2.51 12.11 -30.84
N PHE A 6 -2.99 11.12 -31.61
CA PHE A 6 -2.11 10.16 -32.27
C PHE A 6 -1.17 10.82 -33.28
N MET A 7 -1.65 11.83 -34.02
CA MET A 7 -0.79 12.63 -34.91
C MET A 7 0.31 13.37 -34.14
N LEU A 8 -0.01 13.99 -33.00
CA LEU A 8 0.97 14.69 -32.18
C LEU A 8 2.02 13.75 -31.59
N ILE A 9 1.60 12.59 -31.08
CA ILE A 9 2.51 11.57 -30.55
C ILE A 9 3.41 11.03 -31.67
N GLY A 10 2.84 10.73 -32.85
CA GLY A 10 3.60 10.26 -34.00
C GLY A 10 4.64 11.27 -34.48
N LEU A 11 4.27 12.55 -34.52
CA LEU A 11 5.19 13.63 -34.87
C LEU A 11 6.34 13.75 -33.85
N LEU A 12 6.01 13.76 -32.56
CA LEU A 12 7.01 13.83 -31.48
C LEU A 12 7.94 12.61 -31.49
N ALA A 13 7.39 11.41 -31.68
CA ALA A 13 8.18 10.19 -31.78
C ALA A 13 9.12 10.23 -33.00
N GLY A 14 8.61 10.65 -34.16
CA GLY A 14 9.44 10.84 -35.36
C GLY A 14 10.56 11.85 -35.15
N PHE A 15 10.27 12.96 -34.46
CA PHE A 15 11.28 13.94 -34.06
C PHE A 15 12.36 13.35 -33.14
N PHE A 16 11.99 12.56 -32.13
CA PHE A 16 12.95 11.89 -31.26
C PHE A 16 13.82 10.87 -31.99
N VAL A 17 13.24 10.10 -32.91
CA VAL A 17 13.99 9.15 -33.75
C VAL A 17 15.00 9.90 -34.61
N TRP A 18 14.59 10.99 -35.25
CA TRP A 18 15.49 11.83 -36.03
C TRP A 18 16.61 12.43 -35.17
N ALA A 19 16.28 13.00 -34.00
CA ALA A 19 17.26 13.56 -33.07
C ALA A 19 18.23 12.52 -32.50
N SER A 20 17.80 11.26 -32.35
CA SER A 20 18.68 10.18 -31.88
C SER A 20 19.83 9.85 -32.84
N GLY A 21 19.74 10.28 -34.11
CA GLY A 21 20.81 10.10 -35.08
C GLY A 21 22.09 10.89 -34.76
N ASP A 22 21.98 11.97 -33.98
CA ASP A 22 23.11 12.82 -33.59
C ASP A 22 23.86 12.31 -32.34
N LEU A 23 23.47 11.15 -31.79
CA LEU A 23 24.15 10.56 -30.64
C LEU A 23 25.52 9.96 -31.07
N PRO A 24 26.57 10.10 -30.25
CA PRO A 24 27.86 9.49 -30.53
C PRO A 24 27.77 7.96 -30.58
N GLU A 25 28.72 7.32 -31.28
CA GLU A 25 28.80 5.86 -31.35
C GLU A 25 28.94 5.26 -29.95
N ARG A 26 28.34 4.08 -29.77
CA ARG A 26 28.45 3.37 -28.49
C ARG A 26 29.91 3.03 -28.20
N ALA A 27 30.31 3.27 -26.95
CA ALA A 27 31.65 3.00 -26.44
C ALA A 27 32.78 3.81 -27.11
N ASP A 28 32.46 4.91 -27.80
CA ASP A 28 33.48 5.85 -28.27
C ASP A 28 34.17 6.53 -27.07
N PRO A 29 35.48 6.29 -26.85
CA PRO A 29 36.22 6.92 -25.77
C PRO A 29 36.38 8.43 -25.95
N ALA A 30 36.22 8.95 -27.18
CA ALA A 30 36.22 10.37 -27.48
C ALA A 30 34.83 11.02 -27.31
N SER A 31 33.82 10.25 -26.88
CA SER A 31 32.49 10.81 -26.66
C SER A 31 32.51 11.90 -25.56
N PRO A 32 31.73 12.98 -25.70
CA PRO A 32 31.68 14.06 -24.70
C PRO A 32 31.32 13.57 -23.29
N ALA A 33 30.52 12.50 -23.20
CA ALA A 33 30.14 11.88 -21.93
C ALA A 33 31.31 11.19 -21.22
N SER A 34 32.28 10.65 -21.98
CA SER A 34 33.47 9.96 -21.44
C SER A 34 34.62 10.90 -21.08
N LEU A 35 34.73 12.04 -21.76
CA LEU A 35 35.80 13.02 -21.52
C LEU A 35 35.50 14.02 -20.40
N GLY A 36 34.25 14.05 -19.91
CA GLY A 36 33.78 15.00 -18.92
C GLY A 36 34.02 14.58 -17.46
N VAL A 37 33.06 14.93 -16.60
CA VAL A 37 33.11 14.69 -15.15
C VAL A 37 33.21 13.21 -14.76
N SER A 38 32.86 12.29 -15.67
CA SER A 38 32.95 10.85 -15.46
C SER A 38 34.35 10.38 -15.10
N SER A 39 35.37 10.85 -15.82
CA SER A 39 36.77 10.45 -15.59
C SER A 39 37.25 10.91 -14.23
N TYR A 40 36.90 12.14 -13.84
CA TYR A 40 37.20 12.65 -12.50
C TYR A 40 36.55 11.81 -11.40
N TYR A 41 35.27 11.44 -11.54
CA TYR A 41 34.60 10.60 -10.54
C TYR A 41 35.24 9.20 -10.44
N ILE A 42 35.68 8.62 -11.55
CA ILE A 42 36.36 7.32 -11.54
C ILE A 42 37.70 7.40 -10.79
N GLU A 43 38.48 8.44 -11.03
CA GLU A 43 39.82 8.59 -10.46
C GLU A 43 39.82 9.07 -9.00
N ASN A 44 38.84 9.91 -8.62
CA ASN A 44 38.87 10.64 -7.35
C ASN A 44 37.78 10.24 -6.35
N ALA A 45 36.71 9.53 -6.74
CA ALA A 45 35.58 9.26 -5.84
C ALA A 45 36.00 8.68 -4.48
N TYR A 46 36.88 7.68 -4.46
CA TYR A 46 37.31 7.08 -3.20
C TYR A 46 38.12 8.05 -2.33
N ARG A 47 38.97 8.87 -2.96
CA ARG A 47 39.78 9.86 -2.24
C ARG A 47 38.90 10.91 -1.57
N ASP A 48 37.84 11.33 -2.24
CA ASP A 48 37.04 12.48 -1.84
C ASP A 48 35.93 12.08 -0.85
N SER A 49 35.28 10.93 -1.04
CA SER A 49 34.18 10.48 -0.17
C SER A 49 34.54 9.36 0.82
N ARG A 50 35.71 8.72 0.66
CA ARG A 50 36.10 7.49 1.38
C ARG A 50 35.09 6.33 1.24
N THR A 51 34.24 6.38 0.22
CA THR A 51 33.26 5.33 -0.07
C THR A 51 33.78 4.44 -1.21
N PRO A 52 33.91 3.11 -1.00
CA PRO A 52 34.44 2.22 -2.03
C PRO A 52 33.48 2.04 -3.22
N ASN A 53 32.17 2.30 -3.01
CA ASN A 53 31.20 2.29 -4.08
C ASN A 53 31.12 3.67 -4.77
N MET A 54 31.70 3.77 -5.97
CA MET A 54 31.69 4.98 -6.78
C MET A 54 30.26 5.49 -7.05
N VAL A 55 29.28 4.62 -7.31
CA VAL A 55 27.91 5.04 -7.60
C VAL A 55 27.28 5.73 -6.39
N THR A 56 27.47 5.15 -5.20
CA THR A 56 27.01 5.77 -3.96
C THR A 56 27.71 7.11 -3.70
N ALA A 57 29.02 7.19 -3.96
CA ALA A 57 29.76 8.45 -3.84
C ALA A 57 29.21 9.54 -4.80
N VAL A 58 28.86 9.16 -6.04
CA VAL A 58 28.26 10.10 -6.99
C VAL A 58 26.88 10.55 -6.52
N LEU A 59 26.01 9.64 -6.08
CA LEU A 59 24.64 10.00 -5.68
C LEU A 59 24.57 10.77 -4.36
N ALA A 60 25.43 10.44 -3.39
CA ALA A 60 25.37 11.01 -2.04
C ALA A 60 26.29 12.24 -1.87
N ASP A 61 27.52 12.19 -2.38
CA ASP A 61 28.52 13.23 -2.15
C ASP A 61 28.59 14.23 -3.30
N TYR A 62 28.75 13.78 -4.55
CA TYR A 62 28.89 14.69 -5.69
C TYR A 62 27.56 15.28 -6.16
N ARG A 63 26.48 14.50 -6.15
CA ARG A 63 25.13 14.86 -6.62
C ARG A 63 24.07 14.67 -5.53
N GLY A 64 24.46 14.87 -4.27
CA GLY A 64 23.58 14.72 -3.11
C GLY A 64 22.32 15.58 -3.16
N PHE A 65 22.38 16.77 -3.78
CA PHE A 65 21.21 17.65 -3.92
C PHE A 65 20.13 17.07 -4.83
N ASP A 66 20.50 16.36 -5.91
CA ASP A 66 19.53 15.71 -6.80
C ASP A 66 18.78 14.60 -6.05
N THR A 67 19.52 13.75 -5.33
CA THR A 67 18.97 12.67 -4.50
C THR A 67 18.16 13.19 -3.31
N PHE A 68 18.59 14.29 -2.68
CA PHE A 68 17.83 14.96 -1.63
C PHE A 68 16.50 15.50 -2.15
N GLY A 69 16.51 16.08 -3.35
CA GLY A 69 15.29 16.52 -4.04
C GLY A 69 14.31 15.37 -4.26
N GLU A 70 14.79 14.22 -4.74
CA GLU A 70 13.96 13.00 -4.87
C GLU A 70 13.36 12.58 -3.52
N ALA A 71 14.15 12.57 -2.45
CA ALA A 71 13.67 12.25 -1.11
C ALA A 71 12.59 13.22 -0.64
N VAL A 72 12.73 14.53 -0.90
CA VAL A 72 11.70 15.54 -0.58
C VAL A 72 10.41 15.28 -1.35
N VAL A 73 10.49 14.96 -2.64
CA VAL A 73 9.30 14.67 -3.48
C VAL A 73 8.56 13.45 -2.96
N VAL A 74 9.27 12.34 -2.73
CA VAL A 74 8.67 11.09 -2.22
C VAL A 74 8.07 11.30 -0.82
N THR A 75 8.78 12.01 0.06
CA THR A 75 8.29 12.33 1.41
C THR A 75 7.04 13.20 1.35
N THR A 76 7.00 14.19 0.46
CA THR A 76 5.83 15.07 0.28
C THR A 76 4.63 14.30 -0.27
N ALA A 77 4.85 13.38 -1.23
CA ALA A 77 3.81 12.51 -1.76
C ALA A 77 3.25 11.57 -0.68
N ALA A 78 4.13 10.95 0.12
CA ALA A 78 3.74 10.09 1.24
C ALA A 78 2.95 10.86 2.31
N LEU A 79 3.41 12.06 2.69
CA LEU A 79 2.71 12.92 3.64
C LEU A 79 1.34 13.35 3.10
N SER A 80 1.25 13.69 1.82
CA SER A 80 -0.01 14.05 1.17
C SER A 80 -1.02 12.90 1.21
N CYS A 81 -0.59 11.69 0.88
CA CYS A 81 -1.41 10.48 1.00
C CYS A 81 -1.88 10.24 2.45
N LEU A 82 -0.97 10.36 3.42
CA LEU A 82 -1.28 10.21 4.84
C LEU A 82 -2.36 11.21 5.29
N LEU A 83 -2.22 12.48 4.94
CA LEU A 83 -3.19 13.53 5.30
C LEU A 83 -4.58 13.26 4.69
N ILE A 84 -4.65 12.78 3.45
CA ILE A 84 -5.91 12.40 2.79
C ILE A 84 -6.58 11.24 3.54
N LEU A 85 -5.81 10.20 3.91
CA LEU A 85 -6.32 9.04 4.64
C LEU A 85 -6.81 9.40 6.04
N LEU A 86 -6.06 10.23 6.79
CA LEU A 86 -6.46 10.70 8.13
C LEU A 86 -7.75 11.53 8.07
N ARG A 87 -7.93 12.34 7.01
CA ARG A 87 -9.17 13.10 6.80
C ARG A 87 -10.36 12.18 6.48
N ARG A 88 -10.14 11.05 5.79
CA ARG A 88 -11.20 10.07 5.51
C ARG A 88 -11.66 9.35 6.79
N ARG A 89 -10.73 8.94 7.67
CA ARG A 89 -11.08 8.26 8.93
C ARG A 89 -12.00 9.11 9.81
N ARG A 90 -11.67 10.40 10.00
CA ARG A 90 -12.49 11.34 10.78
C ARG A 90 -13.91 11.57 10.23
N ARG A 91 -14.14 11.37 8.94
CA ARG A 91 -15.49 11.50 8.34
C ARG A 91 -16.36 10.26 8.57
N LEU A 92 -15.74 9.10 8.70
CA LEU A 92 -16.46 7.86 9.03
C LEU A 92 -16.85 7.89 10.51
N ASP A 93 -15.90 8.22 11.41
CA ASP A 93 -16.18 8.33 12.85
C ASP A 93 -17.25 9.39 13.19
N GLY A 94 -17.37 10.46 12.39
CA GLY A 94 -18.41 11.48 12.53
C GLY A 94 -19.77 11.12 11.92
N SER A 95 -19.88 9.97 11.25
CA SER A 95 -21.10 9.46 10.60
C SER A 95 -21.70 8.26 11.34
N GLU A 96 -21.06 7.77 12.40
CA GLU A 96 -21.45 6.54 13.10
C GLU A 96 -22.30 6.77 14.36
N SER A 97 -22.97 7.92 14.49
CA SER A 97 -24.05 8.07 15.49
C SER A 97 -25.39 7.46 15.02
N GLY A 98 -25.39 6.59 13.99
CA GLY A 98 -26.61 6.01 13.43
C GLY A 98 -26.49 4.64 12.78
N LEU A 99 -25.33 3.95 12.88
CA LEU A 99 -25.15 2.61 12.32
C LEU A 99 -24.94 1.52 13.37
N PHE A 100 -24.31 1.86 14.50
CA PHE A 100 -24.24 0.97 15.65
C PHE A 100 -25.32 1.38 16.66
N PRO A 101 -26.17 0.44 17.11
CA PRO A 101 -27.11 0.72 18.17
C PRO A 101 -26.35 1.15 19.42
N ASP A 102 -26.87 2.16 20.11
CA ASP A 102 -26.33 2.61 21.39
C ASP A 102 -26.43 1.44 22.37
N LEU A 103 -25.28 0.84 22.75
CA LEU A 103 -25.27 -0.34 23.62
C LEU A 103 -25.64 0.01 25.07
N ASP A 104 -25.70 1.30 25.38
CA ASP A 104 -26.22 1.84 26.63
C ASP A 104 -27.77 2.00 26.61
N ASP A 105 -28.42 1.79 25.45
CA ASP A 105 -29.88 1.72 25.33
C ASP A 105 -30.37 0.27 25.51
N PRO A 106 -31.10 -0.05 26.59
CA PRO A 106 -31.59 -1.40 26.87
C PRO A 106 -32.58 -1.93 25.82
N ASP A 107 -33.15 -1.06 24.98
CA ASP A 107 -34.12 -1.41 23.95
C ASP A 107 -33.53 -1.48 22.53
N ALA A 108 -32.23 -1.20 22.37
CA ALA A 108 -31.52 -1.16 21.09
C ALA A 108 -31.62 -2.47 20.27
N TYR A 109 -31.73 -3.62 20.94
CA TYR A 109 -31.87 -4.93 20.29
C TYR A 109 -33.28 -5.18 19.71
N LYS A 110 -34.32 -4.52 20.24
CA LYS A 110 -35.73 -4.76 19.86
C LYS A 110 -36.14 -4.09 18.55
N ALA A 111 -35.33 -3.16 18.05
CA ALA A 111 -35.66 -2.32 16.90
C ALA A 111 -35.46 -3.00 15.53
N ARG A 112 -34.98 -4.25 15.48
CA ARG A 112 -34.76 -4.97 14.22
C ARG A 112 -36.06 -5.63 13.71
N PRO A 113 -36.52 -5.31 12.49
CA PRO A 113 -37.75 -5.87 11.91
C PRO A 113 -37.64 -7.37 11.56
N ASP A 114 -36.46 -7.96 11.72
CA ASP A 114 -36.06 -9.32 11.36
C ASP A 114 -35.54 -10.15 12.56
N THR A 115 -35.87 -9.76 13.79
CA THR A 115 -35.60 -10.60 14.97
C THR A 115 -36.47 -11.86 14.93
N ILE A 116 -35.97 -12.87 14.22
CA ILE A 116 -36.08 -14.25 14.65
C ILE A 116 -35.50 -14.23 16.07
N GLY A 117 -36.36 -14.30 17.09
CA GLY A 117 -35.90 -14.46 18.47
C GLY A 117 -34.90 -15.60 18.53
N PRO A 118 -33.94 -15.59 19.48
CA PRO A 118 -32.95 -16.66 19.56
C PRO A 118 -33.71 -18.00 19.56
N GLU A 119 -33.47 -18.82 18.53
CA GLU A 119 -33.85 -20.23 18.66
C GLU A 119 -33.15 -20.72 19.92
N PRO A 120 -33.86 -21.44 20.81
CA PRO A 120 -33.26 -22.02 21.99
C PRO A 120 -32.03 -22.79 21.52
N ASP A 121 -30.88 -22.43 22.06
CA ASP A 121 -29.64 -23.03 21.64
C ASP A 121 -29.65 -24.51 22.07
N PRO A 122 -29.45 -25.45 21.13
CA PRO A 122 -29.53 -26.87 21.42
C PRO A 122 -28.39 -27.38 22.34
N PHE A 123 -27.61 -26.47 22.93
CA PHE A 123 -26.42 -26.72 23.73
C PHE A 123 -26.47 -26.14 25.15
N VAL A 124 -27.53 -25.44 25.58
CA VAL A 124 -27.63 -24.91 26.96
C VAL A 124 -28.36 -25.84 27.93
N ASP A 125 -29.16 -26.79 27.44
CA ASP A 125 -29.91 -27.70 28.32
C ASP A 125 -29.03 -28.79 28.99
N ASP A 126 -27.79 -29.01 28.53
CA ASP A 126 -26.92 -30.10 29.03
C ASP A 126 -26.10 -29.72 30.28
N PHE A 127 -26.00 -28.43 30.61
CA PHE A 127 -25.15 -27.97 31.73
C PHE A 127 -25.90 -27.70 33.04
N THR A 128 -27.23 -27.66 33.01
CA THR A 128 -28.07 -27.60 34.22
C THR A 128 -28.55 -28.99 34.57
N GLY A 129 -27.66 -29.79 35.15
CA GLY A 129 -28.01 -31.09 35.72
C GLY A 129 -28.99 -30.94 36.88
N ASP A 130 -30.26 -31.27 36.63
CA ASP A 130 -31.21 -31.69 37.69
C ASP A 130 -30.85 -33.14 38.08
N PRO A 131 -30.61 -33.46 39.36
CA PRO A 131 -30.10 -34.77 39.72
C PRO A 131 -31.18 -35.86 39.52
N ALA A 132 -30.95 -36.67 38.50
CA ALA A 132 -31.32 -38.08 38.38
C ALA A 132 -32.71 -38.48 38.92
N GLU A 133 -33.72 -38.45 38.05
CA GLU A 133 -34.85 -39.38 38.17
C GLU A 133 -34.37 -40.80 37.76
N PRO A 134 -34.60 -41.83 38.59
CA PRO A 134 -34.21 -43.18 38.24
C PRO A 134 -35.17 -43.78 37.20
N SER A 135 -34.59 -44.24 36.09
CA SER A 135 -35.32 -44.93 35.02
C SER A 135 -35.96 -46.24 35.52
N PRO A 136 -37.28 -46.47 35.30
CA PRO A 136 -37.92 -47.72 35.68
C PRO A 136 -37.58 -48.81 34.66
N GLY A 137 -37.12 -49.95 35.19
CA GLY A 137 -36.74 -51.12 34.40
C GLY A 137 -37.88 -51.72 33.58
N THR A 138 -37.49 -52.27 32.43
CA THR A 138 -38.19 -53.29 31.63
C THR A 138 -37.15 -53.71 30.57
N GLY A 139 -36.72 -54.96 30.40
CA GLY A 139 -37.25 -56.26 30.78
C GLY A 139 -37.07 -57.14 29.55
N GLU A 140 -36.21 -58.17 29.64
CA GLU A 140 -36.15 -59.35 28.75
C GLU A 140 -35.85 -59.12 27.24
N ARG A 141 -35.20 -59.99 26.48
CA ARG A 141 -34.85 -61.41 26.61
C ARG A 141 -33.74 -61.73 25.57
N ALA A 142 -32.92 -62.72 25.87
CA ALA A 142 -32.07 -63.46 24.94
C ALA A 142 -32.92 -64.11 23.80
N PRO A 143 -32.34 -64.58 22.68
CA PRO A 143 -31.35 -65.68 22.67
C PRO A 143 -29.96 -65.33 22.14
#